data_AF-A0A934AYN3-F1
#
_entry.id   AF-A0A934AYN3-F1
#
_cell.length_a   1.000
_cell.length_b   1.000
_cell.length_c   1.000
_cell.angle_alpha   90.00
_cell.angle_beta   90.00
_cell.angle_gamma   90.00
#
_symmetry.space_group_name_H-M   'P 1'
#
loop_
_entity.id
_entity.type
_entity.pdbx_description
1 polymer ?
#
loop_
_entity_poly.entity_id
_entity_poly.type
_entity_poly.pdbx_seq_one_letter_code
_entity_poly.pdbx_strand_id
1 'polypeptide(L)'
;MIRTRSDIMAIHQNDIIYFIITDRFYGKSNPAAREGMDKNNPFSYHGGNLDGIIEKVPYLKKLGITALWITPVYLQMQSPRIKAQPYHGYWALDFNAVDPHLYIDNGEYPAGSKLYVKDLAGKLHENGIKLILDMVVNHVGYDHPGTTNAGPNPTPIRPHWFNQRGLDCCHNVIEGELAGLPDLDLDQLEVIDYHINTIASWIRETGIDCVRMDTAKHVERGFWDHFKNQIRGRFPEV
;
A
#
# COMPACT_ATOMS: atom_id res chain seq x y z
N MET A 1 4.15 -0.58 26.69
CA MET A 1 5.33 0.29 26.53
C MET A 1 5.16 1.02 25.21
N ILE A 2 4.92 2.34 25.24
CA ILE A 2 4.73 3.14 24.02
C ILE A 2 6.15 3.41 23.48
N ARG A 3 6.53 2.78 22.37
CA ARG A 3 7.84 3.01 21.75
C ARG A 3 7.88 4.40 21.12
N THR A 4 8.96 5.13 21.38
CA THR A 4 9.24 6.49 20.88
C THR A 4 9.92 6.44 19.50
N ARG A 5 10.06 7.60 18.84
CA ARG A 5 10.66 7.94 17.52
C ARG A 5 11.89 7.16 16.99
N SER A 6 12.49 6.22 17.72
CA SER A 6 13.82 5.64 17.47
C SER A 6 13.87 4.34 16.66
N ASP A 7 12.75 3.84 16.13
CA ASP A 7 12.71 2.53 15.46
C ASP A 7 12.78 2.62 13.92
N ILE A 8 12.73 3.82 13.32
CA ILE A 8 12.84 3.99 11.86
C ILE A 8 14.33 4.03 11.46
N MET A 9 14.72 3.16 10.54
CA MET A 9 16.06 3.04 10.00
C MET A 9 16.14 3.69 8.61
N ALA A 10 16.79 4.85 8.49
CA ALA A 10 16.95 5.53 7.21
C ALA A 10 17.58 4.64 6.12
N ILE A 11 17.06 4.75 4.89
CA ILE A 11 17.65 4.10 3.72
C ILE A 11 18.93 4.87 3.31
N HIS A 12 19.99 4.13 3.04
CA HIS A 12 21.30 4.64 2.68
C HIS A 12 21.76 4.07 1.33
N GLN A 13 22.77 4.69 0.73
CA GLN A 13 23.29 4.30 -0.59
C GLN A 13 23.87 2.88 -0.63
N ASN A 14 24.30 2.34 0.51
CA ASN A 14 24.82 0.98 0.63
C ASN A 14 23.73 -0.07 0.88
N ASP A 15 22.45 0.32 0.95
CA ASP A 15 21.38 -0.65 1.10
C ASP A 15 21.15 -1.46 -0.17
N ILE A 16 20.90 -2.76 0.03
CA ILE A 16 20.51 -3.68 -1.04
C ILE A 16 19.01 -3.91 -0.93
N ILE A 17 18.26 -3.32 -1.87
CA ILE A 17 16.80 -3.40 -1.92
C ILE A 17 16.38 -4.66 -2.68
N TYR A 18 15.50 -5.46 -2.08
CA TYR A 18 14.84 -6.59 -2.73
C TYR A 18 13.35 -6.30 -2.87
N PHE A 19 12.82 -6.41 -4.09
CA PHE A 19 11.40 -6.15 -4.36
C PHE A 19 10.62 -7.46 -4.45
N ILE A 20 9.45 -7.50 -3.82
CA ILE A 20 8.51 -8.63 -3.92
C ILE A 20 7.07 -8.17 -4.19
N ILE A 21 6.36 -8.96 -4.98
CA ILE A 21 4.89 -8.93 -5.03
C ILE A 21 4.42 -9.85 -3.90
N THR A 22 3.77 -9.28 -2.88
CA THR A 22 3.48 -9.99 -1.62
C THR A 22 2.68 -11.28 -1.85
N ASP A 23 1.62 -11.22 -2.66
CA ASP A 23 0.79 -12.38 -3.02
C ASP A 23 1.57 -13.51 -3.73
N ARG A 24 2.72 -13.20 -4.32
CA ARG A 24 3.51 -14.13 -5.14
C ARG A 24 4.77 -14.65 -4.47
N PHE A 25 5.14 -14.08 -3.32
CA PHE A 25 6.42 -14.40 -2.71
C PHE A 25 6.37 -15.74 -1.98
N TYR A 26 5.65 -15.79 -0.86
CA TYR A 26 5.53 -16.99 -0.04
C TYR A 26 4.39 -16.84 0.97
N GLY A 27 3.80 -17.95 1.42
CA GLY A 27 2.74 -17.95 2.41
C GLY A 27 1.71 -19.05 2.18
N LYS A 28 0.88 -19.25 3.20
CA LYS A 28 -0.36 -20.02 3.07
C LYS A 28 -1.52 -19.05 2.93
N SER A 29 -2.37 -19.28 1.95
CA SER A 29 -3.54 -18.46 1.68
C SER A 29 -4.40 -18.30 2.93
N ASN A 30 -4.87 -17.08 3.23
CA ASN A 30 -5.90 -16.86 4.25
C ASN A 30 -7.26 -17.34 3.71
N PRO A 31 -7.82 -18.46 4.20
CA PRO A 31 -9.06 -19.01 3.67
C PRO A 31 -10.29 -18.14 4.01
N ALA A 32 -10.24 -17.38 5.10
CA ALA A 32 -11.34 -16.54 5.56
C ALA A 32 -11.50 -15.27 4.71
N ALA A 33 -10.46 -14.88 3.98
CA ALA A 33 -10.47 -13.65 3.21
C ALA A 33 -10.84 -13.86 1.74
N ARG A 34 -10.70 -15.05 1.13
CA ARG A 34 -10.69 -15.15 -0.33
C ARG A 34 -11.36 -16.40 -0.89
N GLU A 35 -12.43 -16.18 -1.64
CA GLU A 35 -13.03 -17.16 -2.56
C GLU A 35 -12.33 -17.12 -3.94
N GLY A 36 -12.30 -18.26 -4.64
CA GLY A 36 -11.91 -18.30 -6.07
C GLY A 36 -10.41 -18.22 -6.37
N MET A 37 -9.54 -18.53 -5.41
CA MET A 37 -8.08 -18.55 -5.62
C MET A 37 -7.64 -19.73 -6.52
N ASP A 38 -6.85 -19.44 -7.55
CA ASP A 38 -6.23 -20.41 -8.46
C ASP A 38 -4.76 -20.03 -8.78
N LYS A 39 -3.81 -20.85 -8.29
CA LYS A 39 -2.37 -20.63 -8.52
C LYS A 39 -1.94 -20.82 -9.97
N ASN A 40 -2.75 -21.48 -10.79
CA ASN A 40 -2.46 -21.66 -12.21
C ASN A 40 -2.98 -20.49 -13.07
N ASN A 41 -3.81 -19.62 -12.48
CA ASN A 41 -4.34 -18.44 -13.15
C ASN A 41 -3.50 -17.20 -12.79
N PRO A 42 -2.80 -16.56 -13.75
CA PRO A 42 -2.00 -15.36 -13.46
C PRO A 42 -2.83 -14.16 -13.00
N PHE A 43 -4.14 -14.14 -13.28
CA PHE A 43 -5.08 -13.10 -12.88
C PHE A 43 -5.74 -13.35 -11.52
N SER A 44 -5.39 -14.44 -10.84
CA SER A 44 -5.88 -14.78 -9.50
C SER A 44 -4.85 -14.43 -8.42
N TYR A 45 -5.32 -14.28 -7.19
CA TYR A 45 -4.51 -14.43 -5.99
C TYR A 45 -3.83 -15.80 -5.97
N HIS A 46 -2.60 -15.84 -5.46
CA HIS A 46 -1.77 -17.05 -5.29
C HIS A 46 -1.48 -17.37 -3.82
N GLY A 47 -1.83 -16.46 -2.90
CA GLY A 47 -1.91 -16.74 -1.46
C GLY A 47 -0.63 -16.46 -0.67
N GLY A 48 0.32 -15.72 -1.24
CA GLY A 48 1.41 -15.12 -0.48
C GLY A 48 0.90 -14.06 0.50
N ASN A 49 1.55 -13.94 1.65
CA ASN A 49 1.08 -13.11 2.76
C ASN A 49 2.23 -12.63 3.66
N LEU A 50 1.93 -11.80 4.66
CA LEU A 50 2.95 -11.20 5.54
C LEU A 50 3.66 -12.25 6.40
N ASP A 51 2.93 -13.24 6.92
CA ASP A 51 3.52 -14.36 7.68
C ASP A 51 4.51 -15.16 6.84
N GLY A 52 4.21 -15.34 5.56
CA GLY A 52 5.10 -16.00 4.61
C GLY A 52 6.38 -15.21 4.35
N ILE A 53 6.33 -13.86 4.35
CA ILE A 53 7.53 -13.03 4.32
C ILE A 53 8.35 -13.27 5.59
N ILE A 54 7.71 -13.25 6.76
CA ILE A 54 8.37 -13.50 8.06
C ILE A 54 9.10 -14.86 8.05
N GLU A 55 8.45 -15.92 7.55
CA GLU A 55 9.07 -17.25 7.43
C GLU A 55 10.32 -17.25 6.53
N LYS A 56 10.38 -16.35 5.54
CA LYS A 56 11.51 -16.22 4.61
C LYS A 56 12.55 -15.19 5.01
N VAL A 57 12.44 -14.54 6.17
CA VAL A 57 13.50 -13.65 6.68
C VAL A 57 14.89 -14.32 6.72
N PRO A 58 15.04 -15.61 7.12
CA PRO A 58 16.35 -16.28 7.05
C PRO A 58 16.90 -16.38 5.63
N TYR A 59 16.04 -16.58 4.62
CA TYR A 59 16.43 -16.60 3.21
C TYR A 59 16.88 -15.20 2.75
N LEU A 60 16.10 -14.16 3.07
CA LEU A 60 16.41 -12.78 2.72
C LEU A 60 17.74 -12.33 3.34
N LYS A 61 17.97 -12.67 4.62
CA LYS A 61 19.22 -12.39 5.33
C LYS A 61 20.41 -13.13 4.71
N LYS A 62 20.23 -14.40 4.32
CA LYS A 62 21.28 -15.17 3.65
C LYS A 62 21.66 -14.57 2.28
N LEU A 63 20.70 -13.97 1.58
CA LEU A 63 20.95 -13.26 0.33
C LEU A 63 21.74 -11.97 0.54
N GLY A 64 21.76 -11.43 1.76
CA GLY A 64 22.50 -10.22 2.13
C GLY A 64 21.73 -8.92 1.92
N ILE A 65 20.40 -8.99 1.75
CA ILE A 65 19.59 -7.79 1.55
C ILE A 65 19.49 -7.00 2.86
N THR A 66 19.36 -5.68 2.76
CA THR A 66 19.23 -4.79 3.93
C THR A 66 17.96 -3.94 3.88
N ALA A 67 17.21 -4.01 2.78
CA ALA A 67 15.89 -3.40 2.65
C ALA A 67 14.96 -4.29 1.81
N LEU A 68 13.72 -4.46 2.24
CA LEU A 68 12.68 -5.17 1.53
C LEU A 68 11.62 -4.18 1.08
N TRP A 69 11.36 -4.12 -0.22
CA TRP A 69 10.25 -3.38 -0.81
C TRP A 69 9.12 -4.34 -1.16
N ILE A 70 7.94 -4.09 -0.60
CA ILE A 70 6.74 -4.88 -0.85
C ILE A 70 5.68 -4.06 -1.57
N THR A 71 4.92 -4.69 -2.46
CA THR A 71 3.73 -4.10 -3.10
C THR A 71 2.71 -3.60 -2.07
N PRO A 72 1.75 -2.73 -2.47
CA PRO A 72 0.85 -2.13 -1.50
C PRO A 72 0.00 -3.15 -0.74
N VAL A 73 -0.28 -2.82 0.53
CA VAL A 73 -0.92 -3.76 1.48
C VAL A 73 -2.35 -3.38 1.84
N TYR A 74 -2.80 -2.19 1.42
CA TYR A 74 -4.10 -1.67 1.83
C TYR A 74 -5.27 -2.42 1.17
N LEU A 75 -6.46 -2.29 1.75
CA LEU A 75 -7.67 -3.01 1.37
C LEU A 75 -7.96 -2.76 -0.11
N GLN A 76 -8.13 -3.84 -0.86
CA GLN A 76 -8.36 -3.81 -2.29
C GLN A 76 -9.83 -3.99 -2.60
N MET A 77 -10.26 -3.34 -3.69
CA MET A 77 -11.61 -3.52 -4.19
C MET A 77 -11.75 -4.78 -5.05
N GLN A 78 -12.98 -5.22 -5.25
CA GLN A 78 -13.31 -6.19 -6.27
C GLN A 78 -14.11 -5.48 -7.35
N SER A 79 -13.67 -5.58 -8.60
CA SER A 79 -14.40 -5.01 -9.73
C SER A 79 -14.87 -6.11 -10.68
N PRO A 80 -16.18 -6.17 -11.00
CA PRO A 80 -16.68 -7.08 -12.01
C PRO A 80 -16.31 -6.66 -13.44
N ARG A 81 -15.82 -5.41 -13.62
CA ARG A 81 -15.42 -4.87 -14.92
C ARG A 81 -14.26 -5.65 -15.53
N ILE A 82 -13.32 -6.08 -14.71
CA ILE A 82 -12.11 -6.76 -15.14
C ILE A 82 -12.10 -8.19 -14.58
N LYS A 83 -11.81 -9.17 -15.44
CA LYS A 83 -11.65 -10.58 -15.04
C LYS A 83 -10.28 -10.83 -14.41
N ALA A 84 -9.93 -10.05 -13.38
CA ALA A 84 -8.72 -10.21 -12.60
C ALA A 84 -8.95 -9.79 -11.15
N GLN A 85 -8.25 -10.45 -10.23
CA GLN A 85 -8.24 -10.12 -8.82
C GLN A 85 -7.15 -9.09 -8.53
N PRO A 86 -7.32 -8.19 -7.54
CA PRO A 86 -6.40 -7.08 -7.26
C PRO A 86 -5.16 -7.52 -6.46
N TYR A 87 -4.61 -8.71 -6.75
CA TYR A 87 -3.52 -9.33 -5.99
C TYR A 87 -2.23 -8.49 -5.94
N HIS A 88 -2.09 -7.54 -6.88
CA HIS A 88 -0.93 -6.67 -6.99
C HIS A 88 -0.98 -5.47 -6.04
N GLY A 89 -2.13 -5.14 -5.43
CA GLY A 89 -2.25 -4.09 -4.41
C GLY A 89 -2.56 -2.67 -4.91
N TYR A 90 -2.75 -2.47 -6.22
CA TYR A 90 -2.87 -1.11 -6.81
C TYR A 90 -4.32 -0.66 -7.06
N TRP A 91 -5.32 -1.45 -6.67
CA TRP A 91 -6.74 -1.12 -6.80
C TRP A 91 -7.35 -0.89 -5.42
N ALA A 92 -6.92 0.21 -4.78
CA ALA A 92 -7.34 0.55 -3.44
C ALA A 92 -8.87 0.68 -3.33
N LEU A 93 -9.43 0.05 -2.30
CA LEU A 93 -10.72 0.38 -1.72
C LEU A 93 -10.52 1.30 -0.52
N ASP A 94 -9.68 0.92 0.44
CA ASP A 94 -9.42 1.75 1.63
C ASP A 94 -7.93 1.76 1.98
N PHE A 95 -7.29 2.92 1.83
CA PHE A 95 -5.88 3.13 2.11
C PHE A 95 -5.50 2.99 3.60
N ASN A 96 -6.46 2.92 4.53
CA ASN A 96 -6.20 2.85 5.97
C ASN A 96 -6.34 1.44 6.58
N ALA A 97 -6.80 0.44 5.84
CA ALA A 97 -6.93 -0.93 6.32
C ALA A 97 -6.00 -1.84 5.52
N VAL A 98 -5.35 -2.82 6.15
CA VAL A 98 -4.64 -3.90 5.43
C VAL A 98 -5.67 -4.84 4.80
N ASP A 99 -5.37 -5.30 3.59
CA ASP A 99 -6.19 -6.24 2.84
C ASP A 99 -6.21 -7.62 3.52
N PRO A 100 -7.38 -8.21 3.82
CA PRO A 100 -7.46 -9.43 4.63
C PRO A 100 -6.74 -10.66 4.06
N HIS A 101 -6.40 -10.73 2.77
CA HIS A 101 -5.61 -11.87 2.26
C HIS A 101 -4.17 -11.89 2.78
N LEU A 102 -3.67 -10.74 3.21
CA LEU A 102 -2.26 -10.56 3.58
C LEU A 102 -1.95 -11.02 5.00
N TYR A 103 -2.95 -11.30 5.82
CA TYR A 103 -2.74 -11.74 7.20
C TYR A 103 -3.81 -12.75 7.61
N ILE A 104 -3.49 -13.59 8.59
CA ILE A 104 -4.46 -14.48 9.22
C ILE A 104 -4.71 -13.91 10.62
N ASP A 105 -5.97 -13.55 10.89
CA ASP A 105 -6.34 -13.14 12.24
C ASP A 105 -6.41 -14.35 13.17
N ASN A 106 -5.43 -14.43 14.07
CA ASN A 106 -5.29 -15.48 15.07
C ASN A 106 -5.65 -14.98 16.49
N GLY A 107 -6.12 -13.73 16.62
CA GLY A 107 -6.44 -13.11 17.90
C GLY A 107 -5.23 -12.71 18.76
N GLU A 108 -4.00 -12.82 18.25
CA GLU A 108 -2.78 -12.41 18.99
C GLU A 108 -2.59 -10.90 19.03
N TYR A 109 -3.19 -10.18 18.08
CA TYR A 109 -3.05 -8.73 17.95
C TYR A 109 -4.29 -8.02 18.52
N PRO A 110 -4.15 -6.88 19.23
CA PRO A 110 -5.27 -6.01 19.55
C PRO A 110 -5.95 -5.51 18.25
N ALA A 111 -7.14 -4.92 18.35
CA ALA A 111 -7.90 -4.50 17.17
C ALA A 111 -7.10 -3.57 16.23
N GLY A 112 -7.03 -3.91 14.93
CA GLY A 112 -6.48 -3.06 13.87
C GLY A 112 -5.55 -3.82 12.90
N SER A 113 -5.86 -3.77 11.62
CA SER A 113 -5.15 -4.58 10.61
C SER A 113 -3.72 -4.11 10.29
N LYS A 114 -3.37 -2.84 10.59
CA LYS A 114 -1.99 -2.34 10.46
C LYS A 114 -0.98 -3.03 11.38
N LEU A 115 -1.44 -3.69 12.43
CA LEU A 115 -0.57 -4.38 13.38
C LEU A 115 0.17 -5.56 12.76
N TYR A 116 -0.40 -6.21 11.74
CA TYR A 116 0.30 -7.27 11.00
C TYR A 116 1.50 -6.73 10.21
N VAL A 117 1.39 -5.51 9.67
CA VAL A 117 2.52 -4.83 9.01
C VAL A 117 3.55 -4.36 10.04
N LYS A 118 3.10 -3.95 11.23
CA LYS A 118 3.99 -3.63 12.35
C LYS A 118 4.82 -4.83 12.80
N ASP A 119 4.20 -6.01 12.91
CA ASP A 119 4.92 -7.23 13.25
C ASP A 119 5.96 -7.59 12.18
N LEU A 120 5.58 -7.52 10.90
CA LEU A 120 6.52 -7.70 9.80
C LEU A 120 7.72 -6.75 9.89
N ALA A 121 7.49 -5.44 10.06
CA ALA A 121 8.55 -4.46 10.22
C ALA A 121 9.48 -4.83 11.39
N GLY A 122 8.91 -5.16 12.55
CA GLY A 122 9.69 -5.61 13.72
C GLY A 122 10.55 -6.85 13.45
N LYS A 123 10.02 -7.86 12.76
CA LYS A 123 10.76 -9.08 12.40
C LYS A 123 11.89 -8.83 11.39
N LEU A 124 11.69 -7.89 10.47
CA LEU A 124 12.72 -7.45 9.54
C LEU A 124 13.81 -6.66 10.28
N HIS A 125 13.43 -5.73 11.16
CA HIS A 125 14.36 -4.92 11.96
C HIS A 125 15.21 -5.76 12.91
N GLU A 126 14.65 -6.80 13.55
CA GLU A 126 15.40 -7.80 14.34
C GLU A 126 16.54 -8.46 13.53
N ASN A 127 16.44 -8.42 12.20
CA ASN A 127 17.41 -8.98 11.27
C ASN A 127 18.20 -7.92 10.47
N GLY A 128 18.06 -6.63 10.82
CA GLY A 128 18.75 -5.52 10.15
C GLY A 128 18.22 -5.24 8.75
N ILE A 129 16.97 -5.63 8.46
CA ILE A 129 16.30 -5.40 7.17
C ILE A 129 15.26 -4.31 7.36
N LYS A 130 15.32 -3.28 6.52
CA LYS A 130 14.36 -2.17 6.46
C LYS A 130 13.12 -2.57 5.66
N LEU A 131 11.97 -1.98 5.94
CA LEU A 131 10.74 -2.19 5.19
C LEU A 131 10.35 -0.92 4.41
N ILE A 132 10.30 -1.06 3.08
CA ILE A 132 9.80 -0.05 2.15
C ILE A 132 8.38 -0.44 1.74
N LEU A 133 7.41 0.42 2.03
CA LEU A 133 6.02 0.20 1.64
C LEU A 133 5.68 0.97 0.37
N ASP A 134 5.03 0.31 -0.57
CA ASP A 134 4.52 0.94 -1.79
C ASP A 134 3.21 1.68 -1.53
N MET A 135 3.14 2.95 -1.93
CA MET A 135 2.03 3.86 -1.69
C MET A 135 1.51 4.44 -3.00
N VAL A 136 0.21 4.25 -3.26
CA VAL A 136 -0.51 4.91 -4.35
C VAL A 136 -1.23 6.15 -3.81
N VAL A 137 -1.13 7.23 -4.56
CA VAL A 137 -1.87 8.48 -4.30
C VAL A 137 -2.69 8.93 -5.51
N ASN A 138 -2.31 8.48 -6.71
CA ASN A 138 -2.90 8.91 -7.97
C ASN A 138 -4.35 8.44 -8.15
N HIS A 139 -4.65 7.18 -7.80
CA HIS A 139 -5.91 6.56 -8.18
C HIS A 139 -6.41 5.58 -7.12
N VAL A 140 -7.70 5.27 -7.23
CA VAL A 140 -8.35 4.15 -6.54
C VAL A 140 -8.63 3.02 -7.54
N GLY A 141 -9.16 1.89 -7.09
CA GLY A 141 -9.59 0.84 -8.01
C GLY A 141 -10.82 1.19 -8.86
N TYR A 142 -11.13 0.34 -9.85
CA TYR A 142 -12.32 0.43 -10.72
C TYR A 142 -13.69 0.37 -10.03
N ASP A 143 -14.61 1.26 -10.36
CA ASP A 143 -15.97 1.25 -9.79
C ASP A 143 -15.99 1.53 -8.27
N HIS A 144 -14.97 2.24 -7.76
CA HIS A 144 -14.87 2.62 -6.36
C HIS A 144 -16.12 3.38 -5.89
N PRO A 145 -16.76 3.03 -4.75
CA PRO A 145 -18.04 3.63 -4.33
C PRO A 145 -17.96 5.14 -4.10
N GLY A 146 -16.78 5.64 -3.76
CA GLY A 146 -16.50 7.08 -3.68
C GLY A 146 -16.67 7.84 -4.99
N THR A 147 -16.66 7.20 -6.16
CA THR A 147 -16.83 7.89 -7.46
C THR A 147 -18.25 8.34 -7.73
N THR A 148 -19.25 7.68 -7.15
CA THR A 148 -20.68 7.91 -7.43
C THR A 148 -21.53 8.17 -6.19
N ASN A 149 -20.96 8.02 -4.98
CA ASN A 149 -21.71 7.93 -3.72
C ASN A 149 -22.75 6.80 -3.72
N ALA A 150 -22.56 5.75 -4.53
CA ALA A 150 -23.47 4.62 -4.57
C ALA A 150 -23.26 3.73 -3.34
N GLY A 151 -24.29 3.64 -2.49
CA GLY A 151 -24.31 2.75 -1.33
C GLY A 151 -23.44 3.23 -0.15
N PRO A 152 -23.29 2.41 0.90
CA PRO A 152 -22.40 2.72 2.01
C PRO A 152 -20.97 2.79 1.49
N ASN A 153 -20.36 3.97 1.58
CA ASN A 153 -18.95 4.14 1.27
C ASN A 153 -18.14 3.95 2.55
N PRO A 154 -17.39 2.84 2.69
CA PRO A 154 -16.60 2.57 3.90
C PRO A 154 -15.40 3.52 4.05
N THR A 155 -15.17 4.40 3.07
CA THR A 155 -13.99 5.26 2.97
C THR A 155 -14.39 6.74 3.01
N PRO A 156 -13.44 7.65 3.31
CA PRO A 156 -13.71 9.09 3.27
C PRO A 156 -13.73 9.67 1.85
N ILE A 157 -13.37 8.90 0.81
CA ILE A 157 -13.27 9.36 -0.58
C ILE A 157 -14.64 9.78 -1.11
N ARG A 158 -14.75 10.90 -1.84
CA ARG A 158 -16.03 11.46 -2.32
C ARG A 158 -16.00 11.76 -3.82
N PRO A 159 -17.17 11.89 -4.48
CA PRO A 159 -17.21 12.07 -5.94
C PRO A 159 -16.51 13.33 -6.44
N HIS A 160 -16.40 14.36 -5.60
CA HIS A 160 -15.72 15.60 -5.95
C HIS A 160 -14.19 15.52 -5.82
N TRP A 161 -13.64 14.44 -5.25
CA TRP A 161 -12.19 14.22 -5.12
C TRP A 161 -11.52 13.73 -6.41
N PHE A 162 -12.26 13.60 -7.51
CA PHE A 162 -11.75 13.02 -8.75
C PHE A 162 -11.58 14.09 -9.81
N ASN A 163 -10.52 13.94 -10.59
CA ASN A 163 -10.19 14.77 -11.75
C ASN A 163 -11.18 14.51 -12.92
N GLN A 164 -10.66 14.40 -14.14
CA GLN A 164 -11.41 14.33 -15.38
C GLN A 164 -12.00 12.93 -15.62
N ARG A 165 -12.95 12.50 -14.77
CA ARG A 165 -13.56 11.16 -14.81
C ARG A 165 -13.89 10.71 -16.24
N GLY A 166 -13.32 9.57 -16.64
CA GLY A 166 -13.49 8.95 -17.95
C GLY A 166 -12.59 9.48 -19.07
N LEU A 167 -11.74 10.49 -18.84
CA LEU A 167 -10.67 10.87 -19.75
C LEU A 167 -9.41 10.08 -19.40
N ASP A 168 -8.78 9.45 -20.40
CA ASP A 168 -7.62 8.59 -20.16
C ASP A 168 -6.31 9.39 -20.06
N CYS A 169 -5.28 8.74 -19.50
CA CYS A 169 -3.95 9.34 -19.34
C CYS A 169 -3.21 9.64 -20.65
N CYS A 170 -3.70 9.19 -21.81
CA CYS A 170 -3.14 9.55 -23.11
C CYS A 170 -3.57 10.96 -23.54
N HIS A 171 -4.70 11.46 -23.02
CA HIS A 171 -5.16 12.83 -23.25
C HIS A 171 -4.50 13.81 -22.28
N ASN A 172 -4.44 13.45 -21.00
CA ASN A 172 -3.70 14.20 -19.98
C ASN A 172 -2.95 13.23 -19.08
N VAL A 173 -1.62 13.29 -19.09
CA VAL A 173 -0.78 12.35 -18.33
C VAL A 173 -0.98 12.50 -16.82
N ILE A 174 -1.36 13.68 -16.33
CA ILE A 174 -1.52 13.96 -14.90
C ILE A 174 -2.98 13.71 -14.47
N GLU A 175 -3.94 14.40 -15.08
CA GLU A 175 -5.35 14.39 -14.61
C GLU A 175 -6.23 13.30 -15.27
N GLY A 176 -5.62 12.44 -16.10
CA GLY A 176 -6.32 11.41 -16.87
C GLY A 176 -6.19 10.03 -16.23
N GLU A 177 -7.27 9.26 -16.27
CA GLU A 177 -7.36 7.92 -15.70
C GLU A 177 -6.32 6.97 -16.30
N LEU A 178 -5.36 6.57 -15.48
CA LEU A 178 -4.37 5.57 -15.83
C LEU A 178 -5.05 4.20 -15.94
N ALA A 179 -5.11 3.65 -17.15
CA ALA A 179 -5.78 2.38 -17.45
C ALA A 179 -7.27 2.35 -17.04
N GLY A 180 -7.93 3.52 -16.96
CA GLY A 180 -9.33 3.63 -16.52
C GLY A 180 -9.53 3.52 -15.00
N LEU A 181 -8.46 3.64 -14.21
CA LEU A 181 -8.52 3.74 -12.76
C LEU A 181 -8.95 5.17 -12.38
N PRO A 182 -9.98 5.36 -11.54
CA PRO A 182 -10.45 6.69 -11.19
C PRO A 182 -9.36 7.53 -10.54
N ASP A 183 -9.07 8.66 -11.19
CA ASP A 183 -7.96 9.56 -10.90
C ASP A 183 -8.35 10.60 -9.83
N LEU A 184 -7.58 10.66 -8.74
CA LEU A 184 -7.80 11.56 -7.62
C LEU A 184 -7.17 12.92 -7.90
N ASP A 185 -7.92 13.99 -7.62
CA ASP A 185 -7.48 15.37 -7.76
C ASP A 185 -6.55 15.77 -6.60
N LEU A 186 -5.24 15.76 -6.85
CA LEU A 186 -4.22 16.12 -5.85
C LEU A 186 -3.82 17.61 -5.92
N ASP A 187 -4.64 18.46 -6.54
CA ASP A 187 -4.65 19.91 -6.33
C ASP A 187 -5.66 20.30 -5.23
N GLN A 188 -6.61 19.43 -4.89
CA GLN A 188 -7.52 19.63 -3.76
C GLN A 188 -6.85 19.34 -2.41
N LEU A 189 -6.79 20.36 -1.55
CA LEU A 189 -6.16 20.27 -0.22
C LEU A 189 -6.70 19.12 0.63
N GLU A 190 -8.01 18.83 0.57
CA GLU A 190 -8.59 17.73 1.35
C GLU A 190 -8.08 16.35 0.92
N VAL A 191 -7.80 16.16 -0.38
CA VAL A 191 -7.28 14.91 -0.94
C VAL A 191 -5.79 14.78 -0.60
N ILE A 192 -5.04 15.88 -0.75
CA ILE A 192 -3.62 15.97 -0.34
C ILE A 192 -3.47 15.64 1.16
N ASP A 193 -4.26 16.29 2.01
CA ASP A 193 -4.21 16.09 3.47
C ASP A 193 -4.59 14.66 3.85
N TYR A 194 -5.58 14.06 3.17
CA TYR A 194 -5.94 12.67 3.39
C TYR A 194 -4.75 11.74 3.12
N HIS A 195 -4.11 11.84 1.94
CA HIS A 195 -2.98 10.98 1.60
C HIS A 195 -1.78 11.18 2.52
N ILE A 196 -1.43 12.43 2.84
CA ILE A 196 -0.30 12.74 3.73
C ILE A 196 -0.55 12.18 5.14
N ASN A 197 -1.76 12.33 5.66
CA ASN A 197 -2.10 11.81 6.98
C ASN A 197 -2.18 10.28 6.99
N THR A 198 -2.67 9.66 5.92
CA THR A 198 -2.65 8.21 5.76
C THR A 198 -1.21 7.68 5.68
N ILE A 199 -0.34 8.25 4.86
CA ILE A 199 1.09 7.85 4.79
C ILE A 199 1.77 8.03 6.15
N ALA A 200 1.58 9.18 6.79
CA ALA A 200 2.12 9.44 8.14
C ALA A 200 1.60 8.43 9.18
N SER A 201 0.35 7.97 9.04
CA SER A 201 -0.21 6.95 9.92
C SER A 201 0.46 5.59 9.72
N TRP A 202 0.75 5.19 8.48
CA TRP A 202 1.50 3.96 8.19
C TRP A 202 2.88 4.02 8.82
N ILE A 203 3.66 5.07 8.55
CA ILE A 203 4.99 5.26 9.14
C ILE A 203 4.93 5.18 10.68
N ARG A 204 4.04 5.94 11.31
CA ARG A 204 3.94 6.03 12.77
C ARG A 204 3.45 4.73 13.43
N GLU A 205 2.49 4.05 12.83
CA GLU A 205 1.79 2.92 13.47
C GLU A 205 2.48 1.59 13.19
N THR A 206 3.14 1.45 12.03
CA THR A 206 3.81 0.20 11.63
C THR A 206 5.32 0.25 11.75
N GLY A 207 5.93 1.44 11.77
CA GLY A 207 7.39 1.56 11.78
C GLY A 207 8.04 1.19 10.44
N ILE A 208 7.35 1.41 9.32
CA ILE A 208 7.99 1.31 8.00
C ILE A 208 9.07 2.39 7.86
N ASP A 209 10.13 2.07 7.11
CA ASP A 209 11.35 2.89 7.05
C ASP A 209 11.38 3.82 5.85
N CYS A 210 10.63 3.48 4.80
CA CYS A 210 10.57 4.25 3.58
C CYS A 210 9.24 4.00 2.87
N VAL A 211 8.82 4.96 2.06
CA VAL A 211 7.71 4.78 1.12
C VAL A 211 8.21 4.87 -0.32
N ARG A 212 7.81 3.91 -1.14
CA ARG A 212 7.94 4.00 -2.60
C ARG A 212 6.64 4.58 -3.14
N MET A 213 6.72 5.66 -3.88
CA MET A 213 5.54 6.32 -4.45
C MET A 213 5.26 5.75 -5.84
N ASP A 214 4.09 5.14 -6.00
CA ASP A 214 3.64 4.65 -7.28
C ASP A 214 3.33 5.77 -8.27
N THR A 215 3.39 5.44 -9.57
CA THR A 215 2.88 6.28 -10.66
C THR A 215 3.31 7.74 -10.62
N ALA A 216 4.52 8.04 -10.11
CA ALA A 216 4.92 9.39 -9.74
C ALA A 216 4.79 10.46 -10.86
N LYS A 217 4.89 10.05 -12.13
CA LYS A 217 4.74 10.92 -13.30
C LYS A 217 3.30 11.39 -13.57
N HIS A 218 2.32 10.71 -12.99
CA HIS A 218 0.89 10.95 -13.16
C HIS A 218 0.31 11.86 -12.07
N VAL A 219 1.11 12.26 -11.10
CA VAL A 219 0.67 13.08 -9.96
C VAL A 219 1.03 14.54 -10.16
N GLU A 220 0.12 15.42 -9.77
CA GLU A 220 0.23 16.87 -9.75
C GLU A 220 1.50 17.31 -9.01
N ARG A 221 2.23 18.26 -9.59
CA ARG A 221 3.52 18.69 -9.02
C ARG A 221 3.39 19.27 -7.61
N GLY A 222 2.30 19.98 -7.33
CA GLY A 222 2.04 20.61 -6.04
C GLY A 222 1.96 19.60 -4.89
N PHE A 223 1.45 18.39 -5.16
CA PHE A 223 1.43 17.30 -4.19
C PHE A 223 2.84 16.96 -3.69
N TRP A 224 3.84 16.86 -4.57
CA TRP A 224 5.19 16.43 -4.21
C TRP A 224 5.90 17.39 -3.27
N ASP A 225 5.70 18.69 -3.45
CA ASP A 225 6.25 19.70 -2.55
C ASP A 225 5.60 19.60 -1.16
N HIS A 226 4.28 19.42 -1.11
CA HIS A 226 3.55 19.27 0.15
C HIS A 226 3.93 17.97 0.87
N PHE A 227 3.94 16.85 0.15
CA PHE A 227 4.34 15.54 0.63
C PHE A 227 5.75 15.57 1.24
N LYS A 228 6.73 16.08 0.49
CA LYS A 228 8.12 16.15 0.96
C LYS A 228 8.26 16.98 2.23
N ASN A 229 7.62 18.15 2.28
CA ASN A 229 7.70 19.04 3.43
C ASN A 229 7.03 18.43 4.67
N GLN A 230 5.83 17.85 4.52
CA GLN A 230 5.07 17.28 5.64
C GLN A 230 5.70 15.99 6.15
N ILE A 231 6.09 15.06 5.26
CA ILE A 231 6.66 13.78 5.69
C ILE A 231 8.03 13.99 6.31
N ARG A 232 8.97 14.72 5.67
CA ARG A 232 10.29 14.97 6.27
C ARG A 232 10.23 15.82 7.53
N GLY A 233 9.26 16.72 7.64
CA GLY A 233 9.04 17.50 8.86
C GLY A 233 8.61 16.64 10.05
N ARG A 234 7.86 15.54 9.79
CA ARG A 234 7.34 14.62 10.81
C ARG A 234 8.31 13.45 11.08
N PHE A 235 8.97 12.96 10.03
CA PHE A 235 9.85 11.80 9.97
C PHE A 235 11.11 12.13 9.13
N PRO A 236 12.11 12.85 9.69
CA PRO A 236 13.32 13.25 8.96
C PRO A 236 14.14 12.13 8.31
N GLU A 237 13.96 10.90 8.80
CA GLU A 237 14.68 9.68 8.43
C GLU A 237 14.05 8.96 7.23
N VAL A 238 12.85 9.37 6.81
CA VAL A 238 12.04 8.79 5.71
C VAL A 238 12.17 9.59 4.42
#